data_AF-A0A258CQR4-F1
#
_entry.id   AF-A0A258CQR4-F1
#
_cell.length_a   1.000
_cell.length_b   1.000
_cell.length_c   1.000
_cell.angle_alpha   90.00
_cell.angle_beta   90.00
_cell.angle_gamma   90.00
#
_symmetry.space_group_name_H-M   'P 1'
#
loop_
_entity.id
_entity.type
_entity.pdbx_description
1 polymer ?
#
loop_
_entity_poly.entity_id
_entity_poly.type
_entity_poly.pdbx_seq_one_letter_code
_entity_poly.pdbx_strand_id
1 'polypeptide(L)'
;TTPPDVMATLAAYDDARARPIEQAAYSGYSRLTGERGIVVIDAGAPPRGAHSVEAHAGCLSFEFSSGAQRLVVNCGTSRFGSDALRLAARSTAAHSTLTLDDRSSATFGRVLGEMRVVAGPSDVRVARQEREEGQEWVGSHDGYSRALGAVHTRRLLLARDGASLTGEDEIALDAARATLPAVVRFHLHPAVRPSLIREGEGAMLALPNGEVWAFEASGLAVSIEESIFLAGAAGGRRTEQLSVAFDAAVTPQITWRFSRVGAAAPATARLRPPPGPDPSAPDFTPDT
;
A
#
# COMPACT_ATOMS: atom_id res chain seq x y z
N THR A 1 -4.19 -13.87 -7.99
CA THR A 1 -4.74 -12.55 -8.37
C THR A 1 -5.67 -12.66 -9.56
N THR A 2 -6.83 -12.00 -9.48
CA THR A 2 -7.81 -11.92 -10.58
C THR A 2 -7.23 -11.03 -11.69
N PRO A 3 -7.16 -11.52 -12.94
CA PRO A 3 -6.67 -10.73 -14.07
C PRO A 3 -7.48 -9.43 -14.25
N PRO A 4 -6.86 -8.28 -14.60
CA PRO A 4 -7.54 -6.99 -14.72
C PRO A 4 -8.68 -6.98 -15.74
N ASP A 5 -8.56 -7.78 -16.79
CA ASP A 5 -9.57 -8.05 -17.82
C ASP A 5 -10.78 -8.77 -17.22
N VAL A 6 -10.59 -9.77 -16.36
CA VAL A 6 -11.68 -10.46 -15.66
C VAL A 6 -12.42 -9.50 -14.72
N MET A 7 -11.71 -8.59 -14.05
CA MET A 7 -12.33 -7.54 -13.23
C MET A 7 -13.11 -6.53 -14.07
N ALA A 8 -12.60 -6.15 -15.24
CA ALA A 8 -13.30 -5.27 -16.17
C ALA A 8 -14.56 -5.94 -16.76
N THR A 9 -14.49 -7.25 -17.07
CA THR A 9 -15.65 -8.03 -17.50
C THR A 9 -16.68 -8.18 -16.39
N LEU A 10 -16.27 -8.48 -15.16
CA LEU A 10 -17.17 -8.52 -14.01
C LEU A 10 -17.86 -7.17 -13.78
N ALA A 11 -17.13 -6.06 -13.84
CA ALA A 11 -17.70 -4.71 -13.72
C ALA A 11 -18.66 -4.36 -14.86
N ALA A 12 -18.42 -4.87 -16.08
CA ALA A 12 -19.33 -4.69 -17.22
C ALA A 12 -20.63 -5.51 -17.11
N TYR A 13 -20.63 -6.57 -16.29
CA TYR A 13 -21.78 -7.44 -16.04
C TYR A 13 -22.41 -7.24 -14.65
N ASP A 14 -21.88 -6.34 -13.83
CA ASP A 14 -22.43 -6.02 -12.51
C ASP A 14 -23.63 -5.06 -12.67
N ASP A 15 -24.78 -5.63 -13.04
CA ASP A 15 -26.07 -4.94 -13.11
C ASP A 15 -26.76 -4.87 -11.72
N ALA A 16 -26.08 -5.34 -10.68
CA ALA A 16 -26.58 -5.27 -9.31
C ALA A 16 -26.23 -3.92 -8.70
N ARG A 17 -27.23 -3.05 -8.51
CA ARG A 17 -27.16 -1.87 -7.62
C ARG A 17 -27.02 -2.26 -6.13
N ALA A 18 -26.24 -3.30 -5.83
CA ALA A 18 -25.99 -3.77 -4.48
C ALA A 18 -25.11 -2.75 -3.75
N ARG A 19 -25.40 -2.50 -2.47
CA ARG A 19 -24.51 -1.70 -1.63
C ARG A 19 -23.15 -2.43 -1.53
N PRO A 20 -22.02 -1.71 -1.64
CA PRO A 20 -20.71 -2.33 -1.49
C PRO A 20 -20.60 -3.09 -0.16
N ILE A 21 -20.00 -4.27 -0.18
CA ILE A 21 -19.74 -5.04 1.04
C ILE A 21 -18.70 -4.29 1.87
N GLU A 22 -19.12 -3.87 3.05
CA GLU A 22 -18.30 -3.11 3.99
C GLU A 22 -17.35 -3.99 4.81
N GLN A 23 -17.80 -5.19 5.14
CA GLN A 23 -17.00 -6.22 5.79
C GLN A 23 -17.34 -7.56 5.15
N ALA A 24 -16.37 -8.13 4.44
CA ALA A 24 -16.49 -9.44 3.84
C ALA A 24 -15.90 -10.47 4.82
N ALA A 25 -16.63 -10.75 5.91
CA ALA A 25 -16.13 -11.58 7.02
C ALA A 25 -15.61 -12.96 6.58
N TYR A 26 -16.20 -13.54 5.53
CA TYR A 26 -15.79 -14.83 4.98
C TYR A 26 -14.51 -14.77 4.14
N SER A 27 -14.24 -13.66 3.44
CA SER A 27 -13.03 -13.49 2.64
C SER A 27 -11.93 -12.70 3.35
N GLY A 28 -12.22 -12.14 4.53
CA GLY A 28 -11.25 -11.43 5.36
C GLY A 28 -10.90 -10.04 4.82
N TYR A 29 -11.83 -9.33 4.19
CA TYR A 29 -11.59 -7.95 3.74
C TYR A 29 -12.52 -6.95 4.42
N SER A 30 -12.01 -5.75 4.67
CA SER A 30 -12.81 -4.59 5.12
C SER A 30 -12.70 -3.44 4.14
N ARG A 31 -13.74 -2.62 4.07
CA ARG A 31 -13.79 -1.43 3.25
C ARG A 31 -14.20 -0.22 4.09
N LEU A 32 -13.44 0.86 3.98
CA LEU A 32 -13.84 2.20 4.43
C LEU A 32 -14.15 3.07 3.22
N THR A 33 -15.22 3.85 3.33
CA THR A 33 -15.68 4.78 2.29
C THR A 33 -15.91 6.17 2.88
N GLY A 34 -15.15 7.14 2.39
CA GLY A 34 -15.47 8.56 2.44
C GLY A 34 -15.82 9.01 1.02
N GLU A 35 -16.48 10.16 0.85
CA GLU A 35 -17.01 10.64 -0.43
C GLU A 35 -16.11 10.33 -1.63
N ARG A 36 -14.85 10.78 -1.55
CA ARG A 36 -13.84 10.51 -2.59
C ARG A 36 -12.80 9.48 -2.17
N GLY A 37 -12.80 9.04 -0.92
CA GLY A 37 -11.79 8.15 -0.37
C GLY A 37 -12.27 6.71 -0.26
N ILE A 38 -11.49 5.76 -0.75
CA ILE A 38 -11.77 4.34 -0.55
C ILE A 38 -10.53 3.68 0.02
N VAL A 39 -10.68 2.97 1.13
CA VAL A 39 -9.65 2.12 1.71
C VAL A 39 -10.16 0.68 1.68
N VAL A 40 -9.34 -0.24 1.14
CA VAL A 40 -9.59 -1.68 1.17
C VAL A 40 -8.49 -2.34 2.00
N ILE A 41 -8.88 -3.15 2.98
CA ILE A 41 -7.99 -3.65 4.03
C ILE A 41 -8.02 -5.18 4.02
N ASP A 42 -6.83 -5.81 4.05
CA ASP A 42 -6.69 -7.23 4.37
C ASP A 42 -6.86 -7.40 5.88
N ALA A 43 -7.97 -8.01 6.24
CA ALA A 43 -8.50 -8.12 7.60
C ALA A 43 -8.63 -9.60 8.03
N GLY A 44 -8.02 -10.53 7.28
CA GLY A 44 -8.17 -11.97 7.47
C GLY A 44 -6.90 -12.65 8.00
N ALA A 45 -7.11 -13.78 8.70
CA ALA A 45 -6.03 -14.74 8.90
C ALA A 45 -5.72 -15.45 7.56
N PRO A 46 -4.45 -15.81 7.29
CA PRO A 46 -4.11 -16.52 6.07
C PRO A 46 -4.86 -17.86 6.02
N PRO A 47 -5.36 -18.28 4.83
CA PRO A 47 -6.03 -19.56 4.68
C PRO A 47 -5.08 -20.72 5.04
N ARG A 48 -5.64 -21.82 5.54
CA ARG A 48 -4.86 -22.97 6.05
C ARG A 48 -4.58 -24.01 4.96
N GLY A 49 -3.49 -24.75 5.14
CA GLY A 49 -3.21 -25.98 4.37
C GLY A 49 -3.14 -25.73 2.87
N ALA A 50 -3.83 -26.56 2.09
CA ALA A 50 -3.83 -26.51 0.62
C ALA A 50 -4.32 -25.16 0.06
N HIS A 51 -5.12 -24.40 0.80
CA HIS A 51 -5.63 -23.10 0.36
C HIS A 51 -4.62 -21.95 0.53
N SER A 52 -3.46 -22.22 1.13
CA SER A 52 -2.42 -21.22 1.45
C SER A 52 -1.37 -21.02 0.36
N VAL A 53 -1.48 -21.71 -0.77
CA VAL A 53 -0.46 -21.71 -1.84
C VAL A 53 -0.27 -20.31 -2.42
N GLU A 54 -1.36 -19.56 -2.60
CA GLU A 54 -1.34 -18.19 -3.08
C GLU A 54 -1.48 -17.14 -1.95
N ALA A 55 -1.44 -17.56 -0.68
CA ALA A 55 -1.59 -16.64 0.45
C ALA A 55 -0.32 -15.82 0.69
N HIS A 56 -0.50 -14.56 1.07
CA HIS A 56 0.57 -13.62 1.38
C HIS A 56 0.62 -13.34 2.89
N ALA A 57 1.75 -12.83 3.38
CA ALA A 57 1.93 -12.33 4.73
C ALA A 57 1.47 -10.86 4.88
N GLY A 58 0.32 -10.54 4.29
CA GLY A 58 -0.19 -9.17 4.11
C GLY A 58 -1.26 -8.73 5.13
N CYS A 59 -1.45 -9.47 6.22
CA CYS A 59 -2.48 -9.16 7.23
C CYS A 59 -2.33 -7.71 7.74
N LEU A 60 -3.46 -6.99 7.83
CA LEU A 60 -3.60 -5.55 8.13
C LEU A 60 -2.99 -4.59 7.11
N SER A 61 -2.58 -5.08 5.94
CA SER A 61 -2.25 -4.20 4.81
C SER A 61 -3.49 -3.56 4.21
N PHE A 62 -3.31 -2.45 3.51
CA PHE A 62 -4.40 -1.77 2.83
C PHE A 62 -3.98 -1.18 1.48
N GLU A 63 -4.98 -0.87 0.68
CA GLU A 63 -4.88 -0.02 -0.51
C GLU A 63 -5.78 1.20 -0.31
N PHE A 64 -5.32 2.38 -0.77
CA PHE A 64 -6.03 3.64 -0.61
C PHE A 64 -6.12 4.41 -1.93
N SER A 65 -7.31 4.90 -2.27
CA SER A 65 -7.55 5.70 -3.46
C SER A 65 -8.36 6.97 -3.18
N SER A 66 -8.03 8.04 -3.93
CA SER A 66 -8.80 9.28 -4.03
C SER A 66 -9.48 9.35 -5.41
N GLY A 67 -10.80 9.15 -5.45
CA GLY A 67 -11.55 8.95 -6.69
C GLY A 67 -10.96 7.81 -7.52
N ALA A 68 -10.61 8.08 -8.77
CA ALA A 68 -9.97 7.11 -9.66
C ALA A 68 -8.45 6.94 -9.44
N GLN A 69 -7.83 7.76 -8.58
CA GLN A 69 -6.38 7.74 -8.37
C GLN A 69 -6.01 6.83 -7.20
N ARG A 70 -5.27 5.76 -7.47
CA ARG A 70 -4.67 4.91 -6.42
C ARG A 70 -3.45 5.63 -5.85
N LEU A 71 -3.46 5.82 -4.53
CA LEU A 71 -2.39 6.44 -3.77
C LEU A 71 -1.43 5.37 -3.27
N VAL A 72 -1.95 4.52 -2.38
CA VAL A 72 -1.25 3.42 -1.72
C VAL A 72 -1.77 2.11 -2.30
N VAL A 73 -0.84 1.23 -2.64
CA VAL A 73 -1.09 -0.11 -3.18
C VAL A 73 -0.28 -1.14 -2.40
N ASN A 74 -0.47 -2.42 -2.69
CA ASN A 74 0.52 -3.44 -2.38
C ASN A 74 1.37 -3.73 -3.64
N CYS A 75 2.52 -4.40 -3.48
CA CYS A 75 3.34 -4.79 -4.63
C CYS A 75 2.56 -5.69 -5.60
N GLY A 76 1.59 -6.47 -5.10
CA GLY A 76 0.85 -7.45 -5.89
C GLY A 76 1.71 -8.66 -6.25
N THR A 77 1.26 -9.47 -7.21
CA THR A 77 2.02 -10.64 -7.67
C THR A 77 1.93 -10.78 -9.19
N SER A 78 3.01 -11.29 -9.79
CA SER A 78 3.06 -11.61 -11.21
C SER A 78 3.00 -13.12 -11.40
N ARG A 79 2.00 -13.61 -12.14
CA ARG A 79 1.88 -15.04 -12.52
C ARG A 79 3.06 -15.52 -13.35
N PHE A 80 3.71 -14.60 -14.08
CA PHE A 80 4.86 -14.89 -14.94
C PHE A 80 6.21 -14.63 -14.24
N GLY A 81 6.20 -14.20 -12.97
CA GLY A 81 7.40 -14.00 -12.19
C GLY A 81 8.11 -15.32 -11.84
N SER A 82 9.41 -15.26 -11.59
CA SER A 82 10.17 -16.42 -11.08
C SER A 82 9.63 -16.88 -9.71
N ASP A 83 9.90 -18.13 -9.31
CA ASP A 83 9.49 -18.65 -8.00
C ASP A 83 10.00 -17.77 -6.84
N ALA A 84 11.23 -17.26 -6.97
CA ALA A 84 11.82 -16.33 -6.00
C ALA A 84 11.05 -15.01 -5.93
N LEU A 85 10.68 -14.42 -7.09
CA LEU A 85 9.90 -13.18 -7.13
C LEU A 85 8.49 -13.40 -6.56
N ARG A 86 7.84 -14.52 -6.90
CA ARG A 86 6.51 -14.87 -6.35
C ARG A 86 6.58 -15.08 -4.84
N LEU A 87 7.66 -15.65 -4.31
CA LEU A 87 7.85 -15.78 -2.87
C LEU A 87 8.13 -14.42 -2.20
N ALA A 88 8.99 -13.58 -2.79
CA ALA A 88 9.28 -12.24 -2.28
C ALA A 88 8.01 -11.38 -2.24
N ALA A 89 7.17 -11.45 -3.27
CA ALA A 89 5.87 -10.77 -3.34
C ALA A 89 4.91 -11.19 -2.22
N ARG A 90 5.11 -12.36 -1.60
CA ARG A 90 4.30 -12.87 -0.47
C ARG A 90 4.81 -12.40 0.90
N SER A 91 5.99 -11.79 0.97
CA SER A 91 6.55 -11.28 2.23
C SER A 91 5.80 -10.05 2.72
N THR A 92 5.78 -9.80 4.02
CA THR A 92 5.12 -8.61 4.60
C THR A 92 5.70 -7.29 4.08
N ALA A 93 7.00 -7.26 3.75
CA ALA A 93 7.66 -6.09 3.17
C ALA A 93 7.16 -5.72 1.75
N ALA A 94 6.37 -6.59 1.10
CA ALA A 94 5.72 -6.33 -0.18
C ALA A 94 4.28 -5.78 -0.03
N HIS A 95 3.88 -5.49 1.21
CA HIS A 95 2.55 -5.01 1.56
C HIS A 95 2.64 -3.71 2.38
N SER A 96 1.61 -2.88 2.25
CA SER A 96 1.50 -1.59 2.96
C SER A 96 1.09 -1.79 4.42
N THR A 97 2.00 -2.38 5.20
CA THR A 97 1.85 -2.76 6.61
C THR A 97 3.20 -2.74 7.33
N LEU A 98 3.24 -3.26 8.55
CA LEU A 98 4.37 -3.22 9.47
C LEU A 98 5.19 -4.53 9.48
N THR A 99 6.52 -4.40 9.46
CA THR A 99 7.49 -5.48 9.75
C THR A 99 8.18 -5.25 11.08
N LEU A 100 8.44 -6.32 11.83
CA LEU A 100 9.26 -6.31 13.05
C LEU A 100 10.51 -7.14 12.86
N ASP A 101 11.69 -6.62 13.22
CA ASP A 101 12.99 -7.30 13.08
C ASP A 101 13.22 -7.84 11.65
N ASP A 102 12.75 -7.09 10.64
CA ASP A 102 12.74 -7.49 9.22
C ASP A 102 12.08 -8.85 8.93
N ARG A 103 11.13 -9.26 9.78
CA ARG A 103 10.37 -10.50 9.64
C ARG A 103 9.01 -10.25 9.04
N SER A 104 8.53 -11.26 8.30
CA SER A 104 7.14 -11.33 7.86
C SER A 104 6.24 -11.89 8.96
N SER A 105 4.98 -11.44 8.98
CA SER A 105 3.95 -11.91 9.90
C SER A 105 3.55 -13.37 9.67
N ALA A 106 3.86 -13.93 8.49
CA ALA A 106 3.72 -15.33 8.17
C ALA A 106 5.01 -15.89 7.53
N THR A 107 5.22 -17.18 7.73
CA THR A 107 6.36 -17.95 7.22
C THR A 107 5.89 -19.00 6.22
N PHE A 108 6.73 -19.26 5.21
CA PHE A 108 6.42 -20.14 4.11
C PHE A 108 7.36 -21.33 4.08
N GLY A 109 6.84 -22.51 3.77
CA GLY A 109 7.62 -23.74 3.65
C GLY A 109 7.10 -24.63 2.52
N ARG A 110 7.98 -25.49 1.97
CA ARG A 110 7.59 -26.44 0.94
C ARG A 110 6.92 -27.65 1.61
N VAL A 111 5.65 -27.85 1.29
CA VAL A 111 4.83 -28.97 1.78
C VAL A 111 4.25 -29.66 0.56
N LEU A 112 4.39 -30.98 0.43
CA LEU A 112 3.90 -31.75 -0.73
C LEU A 112 4.21 -31.08 -2.09
N GLY A 113 5.43 -30.55 -2.25
CA GLY A 113 5.87 -29.92 -3.49
C GLY A 113 5.46 -28.45 -3.68
N GLU A 114 4.58 -27.88 -2.85
CA GLU A 114 4.09 -26.50 -3.00
C GLU A 114 4.57 -25.58 -1.86
N MET A 115 4.80 -24.30 -2.15
CA MET A 115 5.10 -23.30 -1.12
C MET A 115 3.82 -22.84 -0.42
N ARG A 116 3.68 -23.24 0.85
CA ARG A 116 2.48 -23.02 1.67
C ARG A 116 2.83 -22.22 2.92
N VAL A 117 1.83 -21.58 3.53
CA VAL A 117 1.97 -20.96 4.85
C VAL A 117 2.15 -22.07 5.88
N VAL A 118 3.24 -22.01 6.66
CA VAL A 118 3.55 -23.01 7.71
C VAL A 118 3.38 -22.45 9.12
N ALA A 119 3.48 -21.13 9.28
CA ALA A 119 3.04 -20.41 10.46
C ALA A 119 2.66 -18.98 10.05
N GLY A 120 1.75 -18.35 10.78
CA GLY A 120 1.29 -16.98 10.53
C GLY A 120 0.23 -16.60 11.54
N PRO A 121 -0.47 -15.47 11.33
CA PRO A 121 -1.54 -15.05 12.23
C PRO A 121 -2.59 -16.13 12.42
N SER A 122 -2.95 -16.38 13.67
CA SER A 122 -3.97 -17.34 14.09
C SER A 122 -5.13 -16.67 14.82
N ASP A 123 -4.85 -15.56 15.52
CA ASP A 123 -5.84 -14.68 16.14
C ASP A 123 -5.81 -13.34 15.39
N VAL A 124 -6.84 -13.11 14.57
CA VAL A 124 -7.04 -11.84 13.87
C VAL A 124 -8.39 -11.27 14.31
N ARG A 125 -8.36 -10.08 14.91
CA ARG A 125 -9.55 -9.41 15.45
C ARG A 125 -9.75 -8.09 14.77
N VAL A 126 -11.00 -7.80 14.41
CA VAL A 126 -11.36 -6.61 13.64
C VAL A 126 -12.61 -6.00 14.24
N ALA A 127 -12.60 -4.67 14.36
CA ALA A 127 -13.75 -3.87 14.75
C ALA A 127 -13.85 -2.65 13.82
N ARG A 128 -15.09 -2.20 13.59
CA ARG A 128 -15.39 -0.97 12.86
C ARG A 128 -16.43 -0.17 13.64
N GLN A 129 -16.35 1.14 13.52
CA GLN A 129 -17.35 2.05 14.05
C GLN A 129 -17.45 3.29 13.18
N GLU A 130 -18.64 3.88 13.17
CA GLU A 130 -18.84 5.22 12.62
C GLU A 130 -18.55 6.27 13.70
N ARG A 131 -17.73 7.25 13.33
CA ARG A 131 -17.40 8.42 14.15
C ARG A 131 -18.00 9.67 13.50
N GLU A 132 -18.01 10.78 14.22
CA GLU A 132 -18.44 12.06 13.66
C GLU A 132 -17.50 12.46 12.49
N GLU A 133 -16.20 12.31 12.74
CA GLU A 133 -15.10 12.66 11.85
C GLU A 133 -14.99 11.76 10.60
N GLY A 134 -15.51 10.53 10.66
CA GLY A 134 -15.39 9.56 9.57
C GLY A 134 -15.59 8.11 9.99
N GLN A 135 -15.05 7.18 9.20
CA GLN A 135 -15.13 5.74 9.48
C GLN A 135 -13.85 5.27 10.15
N GLU A 136 -13.96 4.68 11.35
CA GLU A 136 -12.83 4.08 12.04
C GLU A 136 -12.85 2.56 11.92
N TRP A 137 -11.68 1.98 11.66
CA TRP A 137 -11.41 0.56 11.66
C TRP A 137 -10.22 0.24 12.56
N VAL A 138 -10.31 -0.85 13.30
CA VAL A 138 -9.24 -1.37 14.14
C VAL A 138 -9.07 -2.84 13.84
N GLY A 139 -7.84 -3.26 13.56
CA GLY A 139 -7.47 -4.66 13.35
C GLY A 139 -6.24 -5.03 14.17
N SER A 140 -6.16 -6.28 14.63
CA SER A 140 -4.97 -6.80 15.34
C SER A 140 -4.64 -8.22 14.90
N HIS A 141 -3.36 -8.59 14.97
CA HIS A 141 -2.91 -9.95 14.69
C HIS A 141 -1.72 -10.42 15.54
N ASP A 142 -1.66 -11.72 15.82
CA ASP A 142 -0.62 -12.40 16.63
C ASP A 142 0.56 -12.96 15.81
N GLY A 143 0.65 -12.60 14.52
CA GLY A 143 1.65 -13.16 13.59
C GLY A 143 3.12 -13.06 14.04
N TYR A 144 3.45 -12.12 14.92
CA TYR A 144 4.79 -11.95 15.49
C TYR A 144 4.96 -12.58 16.89
N SER A 145 3.89 -13.07 17.50
CA SER A 145 3.88 -13.54 18.90
C SER A 145 4.89 -14.67 19.13
N ARG A 146 4.89 -15.71 18.28
CA ARG A 146 5.79 -16.85 18.46
C ARG A 146 7.27 -16.49 18.32
N ALA A 147 7.61 -15.59 17.40
CA ALA A 147 9.00 -15.27 17.07
C ALA A 147 9.57 -14.13 17.92
N LEU A 148 8.72 -13.17 18.31
CA LEU A 148 9.13 -11.90 18.88
C LEU A 148 8.37 -11.51 20.16
N GLY A 149 7.34 -12.27 20.55
CA GLY A 149 6.49 -11.92 21.69
C GLY A 149 5.62 -10.69 21.44
N ALA A 150 5.29 -10.41 20.17
CA ALA A 150 4.64 -9.17 19.77
C ALA A 150 3.26 -9.39 19.09
N VAL A 151 2.30 -8.52 19.43
CA VAL A 151 1.01 -8.38 18.74
C VAL A 151 0.95 -7.02 18.07
N HIS A 152 0.60 -7.00 16.79
CA HIS A 152 0.48 -5.78 16.00
C HIS A 152 -1.00 -5.39 15.89
N THR A 153 -1.31 -4.15 16.25
CA THR A 153 -2.64 -3.53 16.11
C THR A 153 -2.54 -2.31 15.22
N ARG A 154 -3.43 -2.22 14.24
CA ARG A 154 -3.57 -1.06 13.37
C ARG A 154 -4.93 -0.41 13.53
N ARG A 155 -4.95 0.91 13.69
CA ARG A 155 -6.17 1.73 13.62
C ARG A 155 -6.13 2.59 12.37
N LEU A 156 -7.25 2.72 11.68
CA LEU A 156 -7.41 3.56 10.49
C LEU A 156 -8.66 4.42 10.67
N LEU A 157 -8.53 5.72 10.44
CA LEU A 157 -9.65 6.66 10.40
C LEU A 157 -9.66 7.37 9.05
N LEU A 158 -10.67 7.05 8.25
CA LEU A 158 -10.93 7.72 6.96
C LEU A 158 -11.94 8.83 7.18
N ALA A 159 -11.55 10.07 6.89
CA ALA A 159 -12.44 11.23 6.98
C ALA A 159 -13.66 11.09 6.06
N ARG A 160 -14.80 11.67 6.46
CA ARG A 160 -16.07 11.57 5.72
C ARG A 160 -15.97 12.04 4.27
N ASP A 161 -15.22 13.11 4.00
CA ASP A 161 -14.96 13.65 2.66
C ASP A 161 -13.91 12.84 1.86
N GLY A 162 -13.23 11.90 2.53
CA GLY A 162 -12.11 11.13 1.98
C GLY A 162 -10.87 11.99 1.70
N ALA A 163 -10.72 13.15 2.33
CA ALA A 163 -9.56 14.05 2.18
C ALA A 163 -8.44 13.76 3.18
N SER A 164 -8.67 12.90 4.18
CA SER A 164 -7.64 12.44 5.11
C SER A 164 -7.80 10.97 5.44
N LEU A 165 -6.68 10.25 5.51
CA LEU A 165 -6.57 8.93 6.12
C LEU A 165 -5.52 9.01 7.23
N THR A 166 -5.96 8.83 8.48
CA THR A 166 -5.05 8.74 9.63
C THR A 166 -4.88 7.28 9.98
N GLY A 167 -3.66 6.87 10.32
CA GLY A 167 -3.39 5.55 10.83
C GLY A 167 -2.53 5.56 12.08
N GLU A 168 -2.68 4.52 12.87
CA GLU A 168 -1.91 4.28 14.08
C GLU A 168 -1.49 2.81 14.07
N ASP A 169 -0.20 2.56 14.31
CA ASP A 169 0.36 1.22 14.44
C ASP A 169 0.90 1.06 15.86
N GLU A 170 0.34 0.09 16.60
CA GLU A 170 0.65 -0.23 17.99
C GLU A 170 1.21 -1.65 18.10
N ILE A 171 2.25 -1.82 18.90
CA ILE A 171 2.95 -3.08 19.13
C ILE A 171 2.93 -3.39 20.63
N ALA A 172 2.12 -4.37 21.00
CA ALA A 172 2.08 -4.88 22.36
C ALA A 172 3.09 -6.02 22.52
N LEU A 173 4.00 -5.89 23.48
CA LEU A 173 5.03 -6.89 23.80
C LEU A 173 4.62 -7.70 25.05
N ASP A 174 4.84 -9.01 25.02
CA ASP A 174 4.59 -9.91 26.17
C ASP A 174 5.65 -9.80 27.27
N ALA A 175 6.83 -9.27 26.92
CA ALA A 175 7.96 -9.05 27.81
C ALA A 175 8.72 -7.78 27.43
N ALA A 176 9.38 -7.16 28.42
CA ALA A 176 10.25 -6.03 28.18
C ALA A 176 11.43 -6.42 27.28
N ARG A 177 11.74 -5.58 26.30
CA ARG A 177 12.85 -5.74 25.37
C ARG A 177 13.66 -4.45 25.33
N ALA A 178 14.98 -4.55 25.11
CA ALA A 178 15.83 -3.37 24.98
C ALA A 178 15.64 -2.67 23.63
N THR A 179 15.43 -3.44 22.57
CA THR A 179 15.20 -2.95 21.21
C THR A 179 14.33 -3.93 20.44
N LEU A 180 13.51 -3.41 19.54
CA LEU A 180 12.79 -4.16 18.53
C LEU A 180 12.60 -3.27 17.28
N PRO A 181 13.50 -3.36 16.29
CA PRO A 181 13.38 -2.59 15.06
C PRO A 181 12.05 -2.84 14.36
N ALA A 182 11.37 -1.77 13.96
CA ALA A 182 10.10 -1.81 13.27
C ALA A 182 10.12 -0.88 12.06
N VAL A 183 9.42 -1.26 11.00
CA VAL A 183 9.24 -0.42 9.82
C VAL A 183 7.82 -0.54 9.33
N VAL A 184 7.11 0.58 9.24
CA VAL A 184 5.86 0.69 8.48
C VAL A 184 6.19 1.16 7.08
N ARG A 185 5.58 0.53 6.07
CA ARG A 185 5.77 0.89 4.66
C ARG A 185 4.44 1.15 3.96
N PHE A 186 4.48 2.01 2.96
CA PHE A 186 3.36 2.30 2.05
C PHE A 186 3.86 2.32 0.62
N HIS A 187 3.54 1.29 -0.17
CA HIS A 187 3.92 1.25 -1.57
C HIS A 187 3.04 2.21 -2.37
N LEU A 188 3.66 3.10 -3.13
CA LEU A 188 2.94 4.07 -3.93
C LEU A 188 2.60 3.48 -5.30
N HIS A 189 1.43 3.82 -5.82
CA HIS A 189 1.09 3.46 -7.19
C HIS A 189 2.09 4.12 -8.18
N PRO A 190 2.51 3.46 -9.28
CA PRO A 190 3.52 4.00 -10.20
C PRO A 190 3.20 5.35 -10.87
N ALA A 191 1.95 5.81 -10.75
CA ALA A 191 1.53 7.11 -11.27
C ALA A 191 1.70 8.25 -10.27
N VAL A 192 1.94 7.95 -8.99
CA VAL A 192 2.25 8.92 -7.94
C VAL A 192 3.69 9.40 -8.10
N ARG A 193 3.93 10.69 -7.80
CA ARG A 193 5.26 11.28 -7.76
C ARG A 193 5.53 11.80 -6.35
N PRO A 194 6.31 11.08 -5.53
CA PRO A 194 6.65 11.51 -4.19
C PRO A 194 7.84 12.49 -4.19
N SER A 195 7.90 13.34 -3.17
CA SER A 195 9.05 14.20 -2.88
C SER A 195 9.11 14.47 -1.38
N LEU A 196 10.30 14.42 -0.77
CA LEU A 196 10.45 14.66 0.66
C LEU A 196 10.24 16.14 1.00
N ILE A 197 9.66 16.38 2.17
CA ILE A 197 9.54 17.69 2.80
C ILE A 197 10.67 17.80 3.84
N ARG A 198 11.41 18.92 3.82
CA ARG A 198 12.37 19.32 4.87
C ARG A 198 13.18 18.14 5.44
N GLU A 199 13.99 17.51 4.59
CA GLU A 199 14.90 16.41 4.96
C GLU A 199 14.25 15.24 5.72
N GLY A 200 12.95 14.95 5.49
CA GLY A 200 12.28 13.76 6.04
C GLY A 200 11.19 14.04 7.07
N GLU A 201 10.80 15.30 7.32
CA GLU A 201 9.63 15.63 8.16
C GLU A 201 8.31 15.10 7.58
N GLY A 202 8.27 14.84 6.27
CA GLY A 202 7.11 14.29 5.55
C GLY A 202 7.39 14.09 4.07
N ALA A 203 6.35 13.81 3.29
CA ALA A 203 6.43 13.69 1.84
C ALA A 203 5.21 14.32 1.15
N MET A 204 5.43 15.02 0.03
CA MET A 204 4.38 15.44 -0.90
C MET A 204 4.21 14.39 -2.00
N LEU A 205 2.97 14.06 -2.32
CA LEU A 205 2.58 13.05 -3.30
C LEU A 205 1.72 13.72 -4.38
N ALA A 206 2.29 13.94 -5.56
CA ALA A 206 1.56 14.49 -6.70
C ALA A 206 0.90 13.37 -7.53
N LEU A 207 -0.38 13.56 -7.85
CA LEU A 207 -1.20 12.58 -8.59
C LEU A 207 -1.40 13.04 -10.04
N PRO A 208 -1.68 12.11 -10.97
CA PRO A 208 -1.92 12.43 -12.39
C PRO A 208 -3.07 13.40 -12.65
N ASN A 209 -4.08 13.44 -11.78
CA ASN A 209 -5.22 14.35 -11.89
C ASN A 209 -4.94 15.76 -11.33
N GLY A 210 -3.70 16.04 -10.92
CA GLY A 210 -3.32 17.29 -10.28
C GLY A 210 -3.57 17.32 -8.78
N GLU A 211 -4.18 16.32 -8.15
CA GLU A 211 -4.27 16.31 -6.69
C GLU A 211 -2.90 16.19 -6.04
N VAL A 212 -2.76 16.85 -4.90
CA VAL A 212 -1.55 16.79 -4.08
C VAL A 212 -1.92 16.38 -2.67
N TRP A 213 -1.24 15.33 -2.20
CA TRP A 213 -1.36 14.79 -0.86
C TRP A 213 -0.07 15.04 -0.08
N ALA A 214 -0.16 15.26 1.22
CA ALA A 214 0.96 15.20 2.15
C ALA A 214 0.88 13.90 2.95
N PHE A 215 2.05 13.36 3.27
CA PHE A 215 2.24 12.28 4.22
C PHE A 215 3.15 12.75 5.36
N GLU A 216 2.76 12.44 6.59
CA GLU A 216 3.53 12.74 7.80
C GLU A 216 3.43 11.56 8.78
N ALA A 217 4.45 11.41 9.64
CA ALA A 217 4.55 10.31 10.61
C ALA A 217 4.82 10.83 12.04
N SER A 218 4.10 11.90 12.43
CA SER A 218 4.07 12.45 13.79
C SER A 218 5.45 12.58 14.48
N GLY A 219 6.42 13.16 13.78
CA GLY A 219 7.77 13.42 14.31
C GLY A 219 8.81 12.34 14.00
N LEU A 220 8.41 11.23 13.36
CA LEU A 220 9.35 10.25 12.83
C LEU A 220 9.80 10.62 11.42
N ALA A 221 11.06 10.28 11.10
CA ALA A 221 11.63 10.50 9.79
C ALA A 221 10.95 9.63 8.74
N VAL A 222 10.50 10.27 7.67
CA VAL A 222 9.94 9.63 6.48
C VAL A 222 11.04 9.47 5.43
N SER A 223 11.17 8.26 4.90
CA SER A 223 12.07 7.96 3.77
C SER A 223 11.27 7.58 2.52
N ILE A 224 11.83 7.89 1.36
CA ILE A 224 11.34 7.38 0.06
C ILE A 224 12.33 6.31 -0.40
N GLU A 225 11.85 5.10 -0.62
CA GLU A 225 12.65 3.95 -1.05
C GLU A 225 12.15 3.38 -2.38
N GLU A 226 13.00 2.63 -3.07
CA GLU A 226 12.61 1.90 -4.26
C GLU A 226 11.58 0.80 -3.94
N SER A 227 10.63 0.60 -4.84
CA SER A 227 9.57 -0.39 -4.73
C SER A 227 9.20 -0.95 -6.11
N ILE A 228 8.34 -1.97 -6.14
CA ILE A 228 7.88 -2.61 -7.37
C ILE A 228 6.37 -2.84 -7.36
N PHE A 229 5.71 -2.51 -8.47
CA PHE A 229 4.31 -2.80 -8.71
C PHE A 229 4.18 -3.93 -9.74
N LEU A 230 3.81 -5.12 -9.28
CA LEU A 230 3.73 -6.36 -10.06
C LEU A 230 2.36 -6.61 -10.68
N ALA A 231 1.33 -5.86 -10.27
CA ALA A 231 -0.04 -6.01 -10.75
C ALA A 231 -0.35 -5.20 -12.04
N GLY A 232 0.67 -4.69 -12.73
CA GLY A 232 0.50 -3.97 -13.99
C GLY A 232 0.14 -4.89 -15.15
N ALA A 233 -0.76 -4.44 -16.03
CA ALA A 233 -1.17 -5.19 -17.22
C ALA A 233 0.01 -5.49 -18.17
N ALA A 234 1.00 -4.58 -18.24
CA ALA A 234 2.22 -4.76 -19.02
C ALA A 234 3.36 -5.46 -18.23
N GLY A 235 3.05 -6.04 -17.07
CA GLY A 235 4.03 -6.64 -16.16
C GLY A 235 4.49 -5.70 -15.04
N GLY A 236 5.59 -6.09 -14.39
CA GLY A 236 6.16 -5.37 -13.26
C GLY A 236 6.68 -3.97 -13.63
N ARG A 237 6.39 -2.98 -12.80
CA ARG A 237 6.84 -1.59 -12.95
C ARG A 237 7.58 -1.14 -11.71
N ARG A 238 8.70 -0.43 -11.88
CA ARG A 238 9.34 0.28 -10.76
C ARG A 238 8.38 1.36 -10.22
N THR A 239 8.42 1.52 -8.90
CA THR A 239 7.70 2.57 -8.18
C THR A 239 8.50 2.92 -6.93
N GLU A 240 7.93 3.74 -6.07
CA GLU A 240 8.53 4.15 -4.80
C GLU A 240 7.61 3.73 -3.65
N GLN A 241 8.16 3.69 -2.45
CA GLN A 241 7.40 3.50 -1.22
C GLN A 241 7.82 4.55 -0.20
N LEU A 242 6.90 4.86 0.71
CA LEU A 242 7.22 5.58 1.94
C LEU A 242 7.58 4.55 3.00
N SER A 243 8.64 4.81 3.77
CA SER A 243 9.01 4.00 4.92
C SER A 243 9.21 4.88 6.16
N VAL A 244 8.79 4.35 7.30
CA VAL A 244 8.96 4.97 8.62
C VAL A 244 9.57 3.92 9.54
N ALA A 245 10.84 4.10 9.87
CA ALA A 245 11.58 3.21 10.76
C ALA A 245 11.55 3.75 12.20
N PHE A 246 11.38 2.86 13.17
CA PHE A 246 11.36 3.18 14.59
C PHE A 246 11.74 1.95 15.43
N ASP A 247 11.94 2.14 16.72
CA ASP A 247 12.15 1.04 17.67
C ASP A 247 10.85 0.82 18.46
N ALA A 248 10.18 -0.31 18.23
CA ALA A 248 8.90 -0.64 18.88
C ALA A 248 9.05 -0.91 20.39
N ALA A 249 10.26 -1.19 20.89
CA ALA A 249 10.49 -1.31 22.33
C ALA A 249 10.54 0.06 23.03
N VAL A 250 10.92 1.11 22.30
CA VAL A 250 11.02 2.50 22.81
C VAL A 250 9.75 3.29 22.50
N THR A 251 9.25 3.13 21.28
CA THR A 251 8.06 3.81 20.74
C THR A 251 7.06 2.74 20.32
N PRO A 252 6.26 2.19 21.25
CA PRO A 252 5.36 1.07 20.99
C PRO A 252 4.16 1.45 20.12
N GLN A 253 3.92 2.74 19.90
CA GLN A 253 2.81 3.25 19.11
C GLN A 253 3.30 4.43 18.26
N ILE A 254 2.95 4.41 16.98
CA ILE A 254 3.23 5.51 16.04
C ILE A 254 1.95 5.94 15.34
N THR A 255 1.90 7.19 14.92
CA THR A 255 0.78 7.75 14.15
C THR A 255 1.31 8.30 12.82
N TRP A 256 0.52 8.13 11.77
CA TRP A 256 0.80 8.65 10.44
C TRP A 256 -0.47 9.16 9.78
N ARG A 257 -0.33 10.06 8.80
CA ARG A 257 -1.47 10.68 8.12
C ARG A 257 -1.16 10.92 6.66
N PHE A 258 -2.11 10.56 5.80
CA PHE A 258 -2.26 11.11 4.45
C PHE A 258 -3.31 12.20 4.48
N SER A 259 -2.99 13.41 4.02
CA SER A 259 -3.93 14.53 3.95
C SER A 259 -3.86 15.21 2.58
N ARG A 260 -5.02 15.57 2.02
CA ARG A 260 -5.09 16.29 0.75
C ARG A 260 -4.82 17.77 1.02
N VAL A 261 -3.79 18.33 0.38
CA VAL A 261 -3.34 19.71 0.62
C VAL A 261 -3.90 20.68 -0.43
N GLY A 262 -4.24 20.18 -1.63
CA GLY A 262 -4.86 20.98 -2.69
C GLY A 262 -4.80 20.30 -4.06
N ALA A 263 -5.11 21.07 -5.11
CA ALA A 263 -4.84 20.69 -6.50
C ALA A 263 -3.62 21.48 -7.00
N ALA A 264 -2.58 20.80 -7.44
CA ALA A 264 -1.55 21.39 -8.28
C ALA A 264 -2.18 21.94 -9.56
N ALA A 265 -1.71 23.10 -10.00
CA ALA A 265 -1.97 23.58 -11.35
C ALA A 265 -1.56 22.47 -12.34
N PRO A 266 -2.35 22.20 -13.40
CA PRO A 266 -2.02 21.18 -14.36
C PRO A 266 -0.60 21.45 -14.88
N ALA A 267 0.26 20.42 -14.83
CA ALA A 267 1.58 20.50 -15.43
C ALA A 267 1.38 20.80 -16.91
N THR A 268 1.63 22.03 -17.33
CA THR A 268 1.73 22.37 -18.74
C THR A 268 2.81 21.46 -19.31
N ALA A 269 2.41 20.57 -20.22
CA ALA A 269 3.37 19.86 -21.04
C ALA A 269 4.30 20.92 -21.63
N ARG A 270 5.56 20.94 -21.21
CA ARG A 270 6.57 21.76 -21.87
C ARG A 270 6.63 21.23 -23.30
N LEU A 271 5.96 21.91 -24.23
CA LEU A 271 6.18 21.67 -25.64
C LEU A 271 7.69 21.83 -25.83
N ARG A 272 8.32 20.73 -26.22
CA ARG A 272 9.68 20.76 -26.73
C ARG A 272 9.68 21.80 -27.86
N PRO A 273 10.49 22.87 -27.78
CA PRO A 273 10.57 23.83 -28.86
C PRO A 273 10.92 23.06 -30.15
N PRO A 274 10.37 23.48 -31.31
CA PRO A 274 10.68 22.84 -32.57
C PRO A 274 12.21 22.81 -32.75
N PRO A 275 12.76 21.72 -33.34
CA PRO A 275 14.18 21.68 -33.64
C PRO A 275 14.54 22.93 -34.43
N GLY A 276 15.60 23.61 -34.00
CA GLY A 276 16.15 24.76 -34.73
C GLY A 276 16.55 24.36 -36.15
N PRO A 277 16.65 25.34 -37.07
CA PRO A 277 16.99 25.08 -38.46
C PRO A 277 18.31 24.31 -38.55
N ASP A 278 18.30 23.26 -39.38
CA ASP A 278 19.46 22.42 -39.67
C ASP A 278 20.55 23.27 -40.36
N PRO A 279 21.74 23.42 -39.78
CA PRO A 279 22.83 24.20 -40.38
C PRO A 279 23.42 23.56 -41.65
N SER A 280 22.89 22.43 -42.11
CA SER A 280 23.33 21.73 -43.33
C SER A 280 22.39 21.86 -44.53
N ALA A 281 21.32 22.66 -44.44
CA ALA A 281 20.44 22.90 -45.58
C ALA A 281 21.15 23.76 -46.65
N PRO A 282 21.27 23.29 -47.92
CA PRO A 282 21.88 24.07 -48.98
C PRO A 282 20.97 25.24 -49.38
N ASP A 283 21.57 26.44 -49.49
CA ASP A 283 20.90 27.65 -50.00
C ASP A 283 20.45 27.42 -51.44
N PHE A 284 19.14 27.38 -51.64
CA PHE A 284 18.53 27.41 -52.97
C PHE A 284 18.33 28.88 -53.37
N THR A 285 19.26 29.41 -54.16
CA THR A 285 19.06 30.65 -54.91
C THR A 285 18.26 30.34 -56.18
N PRO A 286 17.11 30.99 -56.43
CA PRO A 286 16.43 30.87 -57.71
C PRO A 286 17.13 31.76 -58.74
N ASP A 287 17.63 31.14 -59.81
CA ASP A 287 18.04 31.88 -61.02
C ASP A 287 16.80 32.41 -61.76
N THR A 288 16.96 33.63 -62.27
CA THR A 288 16.01 34.42 -63.08
C THR A 288 15.57 33.75 -64.38
#